data_AF-A0A3N2ML31-F1
#
_entry.id   AF-A0A3N2ML31-F1
#
_cell.length_a   1.000
_cell.length_b   1.000
_cell.length_c   1.000
_cell.angle_alpha   90.00
_cell.angle_beta   90.00
_cell.angle_gamma   90.00
#
_symmetry.space_group_name_H-M   'P 1'
#
loop_
_entity.id
_entity.type
_entity.pdbx_description
1 polymer ?
#
loop_
_entity_poly.entity_id
_entity_poly.type
_entity_poly.pdbx_seq_one_letter_code
_entity_poly.pdbx_strand_id
1 'polypeptide(L)'
;MRHLFLTLCLCILSLADIAAQEIVSGTIVDNKNEPLPGARIEIVGRSETAYSDIDGTFRIEVPEKIKKIRVIYVGYKPIERKYKPGMIVKLGNGWAGNPSGFRGFFELNGGFGFGGNVNIHAGNMSVEDLRTFLNAGILFSFGYQINRNFYTGLGLGFMAQMAKYKERVYNPSSNSNYSNYVQTYSDYLYESLPLFLDLRYDLDIAAKTTPYIGLKIGYQFLFGGCEGEDYFMSVYDSNNELELYTDDVGAFLFQPSIGFRTSLGKKAGINFGLSYNIRQPKKLYGIYHYNQLGQDGSIINNDERMDFGKSYSGVLMFNISFDY
;
A
#
# COMPACT_ATOMS: atom_id res chain seq x y z
N MET A 1 46.84 64.57 -36.37
CA MET A 1 47.18 63.15 -36.61
C MET A 1 47.31 62.31 -35.34
N ARG A 2 48.04 62.76 -34.30
CA ARG A 2 48.26 61.98 -33.06
C ARG A 2 46.99 61.65 -32.26
N HIS A 3 46.00 62.55 -32.24
CA HIS A 3 44.71 62.30 -31.58
C HIS A 3 43.81 61.33 -32.37
N LEU A 4 43.84 61.38 -33.70
CA LEU A 4 43.04 60.49 -34.57
C LEU A 4 43.48 59.03 -34.43
N PHE A 5 44.79 58.80 -34.30
CA PHE A 5 45.36 57.47 -34.07
C PHE A 5 44.94 56.90 -32.71
N LEU A 6 44.91 57.74 -31.68
CA LEU A 6 44.49 57.35 -30.33
C LEU A 6 42.99 57.01 -30.28
N THR A 7 42.14 57.79 -30.95
CA THR A 7 40.70 57.51 -31.05
C THR A 7 40.43 56.20 -31.81
N LEU A 8 41.17 55.95 -32.89
CA LEU A 8 41.06 54.70 -33.66
C LEU A 8 41.51 53.48 -32.85
N CYS A 9 42.62 53.57 -32.10
CA CYS A 9 43.04 52.50 -31.19
C CYS A 9 42.01 52.24 -30.08
N LEU A 10 41.37 53.28 -29.54
CA LEU A 10 40.33 53.15 -28.51
C LEU A 10 39.06 52.47 -29.06
N CYS A 11 38.67 52.77 -30.32
CA CYS A 11 37.56 52.10 -30.99
C CYS A 11 37.84 50.61 -31.29
N ILE A 12 39.10 50.24 -31.59
CA ILE A 12 39.49 48.84 -31.81
C ILE A 12 39.52 48.06 -30.48
N LEU A 13 39.91 48.71 -29.37
CA LEU A 13 39.86 48.12 -28.03
C LEU A 13 38.43 47.91 -27.52
N SER A 14 37.46 48.74 -27.92
CA SER A 14 36.04 48.53 -27.57
C SER A 14 35.37 47.34 -28.28
N LEU A 15 36.02 46.75 -29.29
CA LEU A 15 35.54 45.55 -29.99
C LEU A 15 36.05 44.24 -29.35
N ALA A 16 36.87 44.31 -28.29
CA ALA A 16 37.54 43.15 -27.71
C ALA A 16 36.66 42.29 -26.76
N ASP A 17 35.44 42.72 -26.44
CA ASP A 17 34.50 42.00 -25.55
C ASP A 17 33.39 41.26 -26.31
N ILE A 18 33.70 40.64 -27.45
CA ILE A 18 32.84 39.56 -27.97
C ILE A 18 33.15 38.32 -27.13
N ALA A 19 32.41 38.16 -26.04
CA ALA A 19 32.43 36.92 -25.27
C ALA A 19 32.03 35.76 -26.20
N ALA A 20 33.02 34.95 -26.60
CA ALA A 20 32.77 33.78 -27.44
C ALA A 20 31.91 32.79 -26.67
N GLN A 21 30.66 32.63 -27.12
CA GLN A 21 29.74 31.64 -26.56
C GLN A 21 30.34 30.24 -26.71
N GLU A 22 30.33 29.46 -25.64
CA GLU A 22 30.74 28.06 -25.69
C GLU A 22 29.57 27.22 -26.20
N ILE A 23 29.84 26.40 -27.22
CA ILE A 23 28.89 25.41 -27.71
C ILE A 23 29.15 24.10 -26.96
N VAL A 24 28.17 23.71 -26.16
CA VAL A 24 28.15 22.45 -25.45
C VAL A 24 27.35 21.45 -26.27
N SER A 25 27.97 20.36 -26.68
CA SER A 25 27.34 19.36 -27.55
C SER A 25 27.79 17.92 -27.27
N GLY A 26 26.96 16.97 -27.67
CA GLY A 26 27.22 15.54 -27.55
C GLY A 26 26.02 14.70 -27.98
N THR A 27 26.03 13.42 -27.65
CA THR A 27 24.97 12.46 -27.98
C THR A 27 24.57 11.67 -26.73
N ILE A 28 23.27 11.51 -26.50
CA ILE A 28 22.71 10.72 -25.40
C ILE A 28 22.25 9.38 -25.95
N VAL A 29 22.71 8.29 -25.34
CA VAL A 29 22.37 6.93 -25.76
C VAL A 29 22.08 6.02 -24.56
N ASP A 30 21.43 4.89 -24.81
CA ASP A 30 21.26 3.82 -23.83
C ASP A 30 22.49 2.89 -23.74
N ASN A 31 22.37 1.77 -23.01
CA ASN A 31 23.47 0.81 -22.90
C ASN A 31 23.72 -0.03 -24.17
N LYS A 32 22.74 -0.11 -25.08
CA LYS A 32 22.86 -0.74 -26.40
C LYS A 32 23.42 0.21 -27.47
N ASN A 33 23.69 1.46 -27.11
CA ASN A 33 24.05 2.56 -28.00
C ASN A 33 22.89 3.07 -28.89
N GLU A 34 21.65 2.77 -28.51
CA GLU A 34 20.48 3.34 -29.16
C GLU A 34 20.33 4.82 -28.74
N PRO A 35 20.07 5.75 -29.67
CA PRO A 35 19.88 7.15 -29.35
C PRO A 35 18.65 7.37 -28.47
N LEU A 36 18.75 8.31 -27.52
CA LEU A 36 17.67 8.65 -26.60
C LEU A 36 17.14 10.05 -26.92
N PRO A 37 16.10 10.18 -27.75
CA PRO A 37 15.50 11.48 -28.08
C PRO A 37 14.67 12.05 -26.93
N GLY A 38 14.72 13.36 -26.73
CA GLY A 38 13.97 14.05 -25.66
C GLY A 38 14.59 13.94 -24.26
N ALA A 39 15.83 13.48 -24.13
CA ALA A 39 16.60 13.59 -22.90
C ALA A 39 16.83 15.06 -22.57
N ARG A 40 16.60 15.45 -21.31
CA ARG A 40 16.83 16.80 -20.81
C ARG A 40 18.28 16.91 -20.31
N ILE A 41 19.02 17.85 -20.88
CA ILE A 41 20.39 18.19 -20.49
C ILE A 41 20.34 19.49 -19.69
N GLU A 42 20.79 19.46 -18.45
CA GLU A 42 20.98 20.63 -17.60
C GLU A 42 22.47 20.94 -17.43
N ILE A 43 22.82 22.22 -17.44
CA ILE A 43 24.17 22.64 -17.04
C ILE A 43 24.22 22.79 -15.52
N VAL A 44 25.07 22.00 -14.86
CA VAL A 44 25.10 21.97 -13.39
C VAL A 44 25.54 23.33 -12.84
N GLY A 45 24.68 23.95 -12.03
CA GLY A 45 24.91 25.27 -11.44
C GLY A 45 24.43 26.45 -12.29
N ARG A 46 23.75 26.20 -13.41
CA ARG A 46 23.18 27.24 -14.26
C ARG A 46 21.74 26.91 -14.69
N SER A 47 21.07 27.84 -15.36
CA SER A 47 19.66 27.71 -15.77
C SER A 47 19.47 27.23 -17.21
N GLU A 48 20.52 27.26 -18.03
CA GLU A 48 20.46 26.82 -19.41
C GLU A 48 20.19 25.31 -19.47
N THR A 49 19.21 24.93 -20.30
CA THR A 49 18.87 23.53 -20.56
C THR A 49 18.63 23.29 -22.04
N ALA A 50 18.83 22.05 -22.49
CA ALA A 50 18.53 21.62 -23.86
C ALA A 50 17.91 20.22 -23.84
N TYR A 51 17.34 19.83 -24.97
CA TYR A 51 16.81 18.49 -25.17
C TYR A 51 17.56 17.80 -26.30
N SER A 52 17.74 16.48 -26.21
CA SER A 52 18.29 15.70 -27.31
C SER A 52 17.28 15.55 -28.45
N ASP A 53 17.78 15.59 -29.69
CA ASP A 53 17.01 15.41 -30.92
C ASP A 53 16.76 13.92 -31.22
N ILE A 54 16.10 13.61 -32.34
CA ILE A 54 15.71 12.26 -32.80
C ILE A 54 16.90 11.29 -32.85
N ASP A 55 18.08 11.78 -33.23
CA ASP A 55 19.33 11.02 -33.30
C ASP A 55 20.11 11.00 -31.97
N GLY A 56 19.50 11.49 -30.88
CA GLY A 56 20.08 11.58 -29.56
C GLY A 56 21.09 12.72 -29.40
N THR A 57 21.38 13.50 -30.44
CA THR A 57 22.32 14.62 -30.35
C THR A 57 21.73 15.78 -29.56
N PHE A 58 22.56 16.57 -28.89
CA PHE A 58 22.13 17.79 -28.23
C PHE A 58 23.14 18.90 -28.47
N ARG A 59 22.65 20.14 -28.46
CA ARG A 59 23.46 21.35 -28.58
C ARG A 59 22.87 22.44 -27.68
N ILE A 60 23.73 23.11 -26.91
CA ILE A 60 23.36 24.24 -26.06
C ILE A 60 24.48 25.28 -26.08
N GLU A 61 24.10 26.54 -26.25
CA GLU A 61 25.02 27.67 -26.27
C GLU A 61 25.02 28.31 -24.88
N VAL A 62 26.20 28.47 -24.30
CA VAL A 62 26.39 28.98 -22.95
C VAL A 62 27.41 30.13 -22.95
N PRO A 63 27.25 31.16 -22.11
CA PRO A 63 28.13 32.32 -22.15
C PRO A 63 29.53 32.06 -21.58
N GLU A 64 29.76 30.97 -20.85
CA GLU A 64 31.06 30.66 -20.26
C GLU A 64 31.32 29.15 -20.20
N LYS A 65 32.58 28.77 -19.98
CA LYS A 65 33.01 27.38 -19.90
C LYS A 65 32.30 26.60 -18.80
N ILE A 66 31.89 25.37 -19.13
CA ILE A 66 31.20 24.50 -18.18
C ILE A 66 32.09 23.36 -17.69
N LYS A 67 31.75 22.80 -16.54
CA LYS A 67 32.46 21.65 -15.96
C LYS A 67 31.67 20.35 -16.07
N LYS A 68 30.35 20.41 -15.87
CA LYS A 68 29.48 19.24 -15.76
C LYS A 68 28.14 19.49 -16.42
N ILE A 69 27.58 18.41 -16.95
CA ILE A 69 26.19 18.33 -17.37
C ILE A 69 25.46 17.30 -16.51
N ARG A 70 24.16 17.51 -16.29
CA ARG A 70 23.24 16.52 -15.74
C ARG A 70 22.27 16.12 -16.83
N VAL A 71 22.11 14.82 -17.04
CA VAL A 71 21.18 14.30 -18.05
C VAL A 71 20.04 13.58 -17.33
N ILE A 72 18.82 13.93 -17.69
CA ILE A 72 17.57 13.40 -17.15
C ILE A 72 16.76 12.86 -18.31
N TYR A 73 16.30 11.61 -18.22
CA TYR A 73 15.44 11.01 -19.23
C TYR A 73 14.45 10.06 -18.56
N VAL A 74 13.24 9.97 -19.11
CA VAL A 74 12.16 9.16 -18.52
C VAL A 74 12.60 7.70 -18.44
N GLY A 75 12.45 7.11 -17.25
CA GLY A 75 12.88 5.74 -16.98
C GLY A 75 14.36 5.58 -16.63
N TYR A 76 15.17 6.64 -16.61
CA TYR A 76 16.60 6.56 -16.26
C TYR A 76 16.90 7.35 -15.00
N LYS A 77 17.86 6.85 -14.20
CA LYS A 77 18.39 7.64 -13.08
C LYS A 77 19.14 8.85 -13.66
N PRO A 78 18.90 10.08 -13.16
CA PRO A 78 19.71 11.23 -13.54
C PRO A 78 21.19 10.96 -13.32
N ILE A 79 22.02 11.28 -14.32
CA ILE A 79 23.48 11.15 -14.19
C ILE A 79 24.15 12.49 -14.38
N GLU A 80 25.17 12.75 -13.56
CA GLU A 80 26.10 13.84 -13.77
C GLU A 80 27.38 13.34 -14.42
N ARG A 81 27.87 14.08 -15.41
CA ARG A 81 29.13 13.79 -16.09
C ARG A 81 29.94 15.07 -16.28
N LYS A 82 31.26 14.94 -16.17
CA LYS A 82 32.18 16.00 -16.57
C LYS A 82 32.04 16.21 -18.08
N TYR A 83 31.85 17.46 -18.50
CA TYR A 83 31.69 17.80 -19.91
C TYR A 83 32.98 17.56 -20.69
N LYS A 84 32.84 17.04 -21.90
CA LYS A 84 33.87 16.95 -22.93
C LYS A 84 33.19 17.23 -24.30
N PRO A 85 33.78 18.04 -25.18
CA PRO A 85 33.24 18.26 -26.52
C PRO A 85 33.02 16.94 -27.27
N GLY A 86 31.85 16.78 -27.90
CA GLY A 86 31.51 15.58 -28.67
C GLY A 86 31.33 14.32 -27.82
N MET A 87 31.04 14.43 -26.53
CA MET A 87 30.88 13.28 -25.65
C MET A 87 29.65 12.44 -26.01
N ILE A 88 29.81 11.11 -25.94
CA ILE A 88 28.70 10.17 -25.89
C ILE A 88 28.38 9.89 -24.42
N VAL A 89 27.12 10.12 -24.04
CA VAL A 89 26.63 9.93 -22.68
C VAL A 89 25.72 8.70 -22.64
N LYS A 90 26.22 7.62 -22.04
CA LYS A 90 25.41 6.41 -21.81
C LYS A 90 24.65 6.55 -20.50
N LEU A 91 23.31 6.57 -20.56
CA LEU A 91 22.45 6.60 -19.37
C LEU A 91 22.33 5.24 -18.65
N GLY A 92 22.83 4.17 -19.27
CA GLY A 92 22.75 2.80 -18.76
C GLY A 92 21.48 2.11 -19.23
N ASN A 93 20.91 1.24 -18.38
CA ASN A 93 19.86 0.30 -18.79
C ASN A 93 18.41 0.80 -18.56
N GLY A 94 18.20 2.06 -18.13
CA GLY A 94 16.86 2.63 -17.93
C GLY A 94 15.99 1.86 -16.94
N TRP A 95 14.67 1.82 -17.18
CA TRP A 95 13.71 1.02 -16.41
C TRP A 95 14.01 -0.49 -16.51
N ALA A 96 14.77 -0.92 -17.52
CA ALA A 96 15.27 -2.29 -17.64
C ALA A 96 16.58 -2.53 -16.86
N GLY A 97 17.00 -1.56 -16.04
CA GLY A 97 18.32 -1.54 -15.41
C GLY A 97 18.52 -2.45 -14.22
N ASN A 98 19.00 -3.64 -14.59
CA ASN A 98 19.25 -4.87 -13.84
C ASN A 98 17.96 -5.65 -13.58
N PRO A 99 17.63 -6.69 -14.40
CA PRO A 99 16.65 -7.67 -13.99
C PRO A 99 17.10 -8.19 -12.63
N SER A 100 16.24 -7.98 -11.64
CA SER A 100 16.54 -8.38 -10.28
C SER A 100 15.81 -9.70 -10.06
N GLY A 101 16.52 -10.63 -9.43
CA GLY A 101 16.19 -12.04 -9.48
C GLY A 101 14.93 -12.40 -8.69
N PHE A 102 14.86 -13.69 -8.39
CA PHE A 102 13.92 -14.19 -7.41
C PHE A 102 14.03 -13.40 -6.11
N ARG A 103 12.88 -13.03 -5.55
CA ARG A 103 12.77 -12.36 -4.26
C ARG A 103 11.65 -13.03 -3.47
N GLY A 104 11.92 -13.24 -2.18
CA GLY A 104 10.92 -13.74 -1.24
C GLY A 104 10.63 -12.71 -0.16
N PHE A 105 9.42 -12.74 0.36
CA PHE A 105 9.00 -11.97 1.53
C PHE A 105 8.42 -12.89 2.59
N PHE A 106 8.84 -12.67 3.82
CA PHE A 106 8.20 -13.18 5.03
C PHE A 106 7.67 -11.99 5.82
N GLU A 107 6.37 -11.91 6.02
CA GLU A 107 5.69 -10.79 6.67
C GLU A 107 4.94 -11.26 7.91
N LEU A 108 5.15 -10.54 9.01
CA LEU A 108 4.29 -10.54 10.18
C LEU A 108 3.45 -9.27 10.14
N ASN A 109 2.14 -9.41 10.31
CA ASN A 109 1.27 -8.25 10.47
C ASN A 109 0.37 -8.38 11.69
N GLY A 110 -0.01 -7.22 12.21
CA GLY A 110 -0.88 -7.10 13.36
C GLY A 110 -1.60 -5.76 13.29
N GLY A 111 -2.88 -5.75 13.62
CA GLY A 111 -3.71 -4.57 13.37
C GLY A 111 -4.96 -4.49 14.20
N PHE A 112 -5.55 -3.30 14.16
CA PHE A 112 -6.82 -3.00 14.80
C PHE A 112 -7.89 -2.72 13.75
N GLY A 113 -9.10 -3.19 14.00
CA GLY A 113 -10.24 -2.93 13.13
C GLY A 113 -10.64 -1.46 13.13
N PHE A 114 -10.92 -0.93 11.94
CA PHE A 114 -11.36 0.45 11.72
C PHE A 114 -12.59 0.48 10.81
N GLY A 115 -13.65 1.13 11.30
CA GLY A 115 -14.89 1.32 10.57
C GLY A 115 -15.69 0.03 10.39
N GLY A 116 -16.98 0.18 10.11
CA GLY A 116 -17.92 -0.94 9.96
C GLY A 116 -18.22 -1.64 11.29
N ASN A 117 -19.49 -1.67 11.66
CA ASN A 117 -19.98 -2.55 12.72
C ASN A 117 -21.36 -3.07 12.32
N VAL A 118 -21.77 -4.14 12.97
CA VAL A 118 -23.13 -4.66 12.88
C VAL A 118 -23.76 -4.51 14.25
N ASN A 119 -24.94 -3.89 14.27
CA ASN A 119 -25.78 -3.80 15.46
C ASN A 119 -27.01 -4.67 15.21
N ILE A 120 -27.28 -5.56 16.14
CA ILE A 120 -28.32 -6.58 16.07
C ILE A 120 -29.29 -6.30 17.19
N HIS A 121 -30.59 -6.34 16.90
CA HIS A 121 -31.65 -6.14 17.87
C HIS A 121 -32.71 -7.21 17.65
N ALA A 122 -33.11 -7.92 18.71
CA ALA A 122 -34.13 -8.96 18.68
C ALA A 122 -34.91 -8.92 20.01
N GLY A 123 -36.21 -8.61 19.94
CA GLY A 123 -37.05 -8.45 21.14
C GLY A 123 -36.45 -7.46 22.14
N ASN A 124 -36.15 -7.95 23.34
CA ASN A 124 -35.52 -7.18 24.42
C ASN A 124 -33.98 -7.25 24.43
N MET A 125 -33.36 -7.91 23.45
CA MET A 125 -31.93 -8.18 23.41
C MET A 125 -31.26 -7.43 22.25
N SER A 126 -30.01 -7.04 22.42
CA SER A 126 -29.21 -6.46 21.34
C SER A 126 -27.72 -6.80 21.47
N VAL A 127 -27.09 -7.02 20.33
CA VAL A 127 -25.63 -7.10 20.18
C VAL A 127 -25.16 -5.87 19.41
N GLU A 128 -24.47 -4.96 20.09
CA GLU A 128 -24.00 -3.70 19.54
C GLU A 128 -22.49 -3.75 19.22
N ASP A 129 -22.07 -2.96 18.24
CA ASP A 129 -20.68 -2.76 17.83
C ASP A 129 -19.91 -4.05 17.47
N LEU A 130 -20.60 -5.05 16.93
CA LEU A 130 -19.96 -6.29 16.46
C LEU A 130 -19.05 -5.99 15.27
N ARG A 131 -17.74 -6.12 15.48
CA ARG A 131 -16.72 -5.90 14.46
C ARG A 131 -15.43 -6.65 14.77
N THR A 132 -14.61 -6.90 13.75
CA THR A 132 -13.22 -7.30 14.00
C THR A 132 -12.51 -6.17 14.75
N PHE A 133 -11.82 -6.47 15.86
CA PHE A 133 -11.04 -5.47 16.59
C PHE A 133 -9.54 -5.74 16.56
N LEU A 134 -9.13 -7.00 16.50
CA LEU A 134 -7.73 -7.40 16.42
C LEU A 134 -7.54 -8.37 15.26
N ASN A 135 -6.42 -8.21 14.57
CA ASN A 135 -5.94 -9.14 13.57
C ASN A 135 -4.46 -9.39 13.80
N ALA A 136 -4.02 -10.63 13.57
CA ALA A 136 -2.63 -10.98 13.46
C ALA A 136 -2.46 -11.95 12.29
N GLY A 137 -1.34 -11.87 11.59
CA GLY A 137 -1.10 -12.72 10.43
C GLY A 137 0.36 -12.94 10.10
N ILE A 138 0.60 -14.04 9.40
CA ILE A 138 1.87 -14.43 8.80
C ILE A 138 1.64 -14.62 7.31
N LEU A 139 2.37 -13.89 6.48
CA LEU A 139 2.24 -13.93 5.03
C LEU A 139 3.59 -14.22 4.39
N PHE A 140 3.54 -14.97 3.30
CA PHE A 140 4.68 -15.30 2.47
C PHE A 140 4.37 -14.85 1.05
N SER A 141 5.33 -14.24 0.37
CA SER A 141 5.24 -14.04 -1.08
C SER A 141 6.55 -14.36 -1.77
N PHE A 142 6.46 -14.93 -2.96
CA PHE A 142 7.60 -15.33 -3.76
C PHE A 142 7.38 -14.91 -5.19
N GLY A 143 8.40 -14.34 -5.79
CA GLY A 143 8.25 -13.73 -7.09
C GLY A 143 9.55 -13.24 -7.68
N TYR A 144 9.43 -12.28 -8.58
CA TYR A 144 10.55 -11.74 -9.33
C TYR A 144 10.58 -10.23 -9.25
N GLN A 145 11.76 -9.68 -9.03
CA GLN A 145 11.99 -8.24 -9.07
C GLN A 145 12.24 -7.83 -10.53
N ILE A 146 11.16 -7.62 -11.29
CA ILE A 146 11.21 -7.34 -12.73
C ILE A 146 12.21 -6.22 -13.07
N ASN A 147 12.27 -5.17 -12.25
CA ASN A 147 13.28 -4.11 -12.39
C ASN A 147 13.61 -3.48 -11.03
N ARG A 148 14.43 -2.42 -11.03
CA ARG A 148 14.87 -1.70 -9.81
C ARG A 148 13.72 -1.18 -8.93
N ASN A 149 12.52 -1.04 -9.47
CA ASN A 149 11.37 -0.50 -8.77
C ASN A 149 10.29 -1.54 -8.54
N PHE A 150 10.01 -2.38 -9.52
CA PHE A 150 8.82 -3.21 -9.54
C PHE A 150 9.11 -4.68 -9.24
N TYR A 151 8.38 -5.22 -8.27
CA TYR A 151 8.30 -6.62 -7.92
C TYR A 151 6.87 -7.12 -8.16
N THR A 152 6.78 -8.36 -8.63
CA THR A 152 5.53 -9.12 -8.62
C THR A 152 5.78 -10.54 -8.15
N GLY A 153 4.85 -11.08 -7.37
CA GLY A 153 4.92 -12.45 -6.89
C GLY A 153 3.55 -13.01 -6.54
N LEU A 154 3.54 -14.30 -6.23
CA LEU A 154 2.38 -14.97 -5.65
C LEU A 154 2.64 -15.19 -4.17
N GLY A 155 1.60 -15.06 -3.37
CA GLY A 155 1.69 -15.22 -1.94
C GLY A 155 0.54 -16.01 -1.35
N LEU A 156 0.82 -16.52 -0.18
CA LEU A 156 -0.14 -17.16 0.69
C LEU A 156 0.12 -16.73 2.14
N GLY A 157 -0.84 -16.92 3.02
CA GLY A 157 -0.62 -16.62 4.43
C GLY A 157 -1.64 -17.27 5.31
N PHE A 158 -1.56 -16.94 6.59
CA PHE A 158 -2.52 -17.30 7.62
C PHE A 158 -2.81 -16.05 8.45
N MET A 159 -4.08 -15.75 8.69
CA MET A 159 -4.48 -14.62 9.54
C MET A 159 -5.54 -15.06 10.55
N ALA A 160 -5.32 -14.74 11.82
CA ALA A 160 -6.25 -14.96 12.92
C ALA A 160 -6.91 -13.64 13.33
N GLN A 161 -8.16 -13.70 13.79
CA GLN A 161 -8.97 -12.52 14.08
C GLN A 161 -9.80 -12.68 15.33
N MET A 162 -9.96 -11.56 16.02
CA MET A 162 -10.84 -11.46 17.16
C MET A 162 -11.90 -10.39 16.91
N ALA A 163 -13.13 -10.71 17.28
CA ALA A 163 -14.25 -9.78 17.29
C ALA A 163 -14.39 -9.12 18.65
N LYS A 164 -14.90 -7.89 18.64
CA LYS A 164 -15.36 -7.17 19.81
C LYS A 164 -16.81 -6.82 19.59
N TYR A 165 -17.60 -6.90 20.64
CA TYR A 165 -19.01 -6.54 20.63
C TYR A 165 -19.48 -6.21 22.05
N LYS A 166 -20.70 -5.69 22.15
CA LYS A 166 -21.38 -5.42 23.40
C LYS A 166 -22.72 -6.12 23.42
N GLU A 167 -23.03 -6.78 24.51
CA GLU A 167 -24.34 -7.38 24.71
C GLU A 167 -25.20 -6.46 25.57
N ARG A 168 -26.50 -6.42 25.31
CA ARG A 168 -27.49 -5.75 26.13
C ARG A 168 -28.77 -6.57 26.18
N VAL A 169 -29.29 -6.76 27.39
CA VAL A 169 -30.62 -7.33 27.65
C VAL A 169 -31.43 -6.28 28.39
N TYR A 170 -32.58 -5.91 27.83
CA TYR A 170 -33.53 -4.96 28.41
C TYR A 170 -34.56 -5.72 29.23
N ASN A 171 -34.68 -5.42 30.53
CA ASN A 171 -35.75 -6.00 31.35
C ASN A 171 -36.79 -4.92 31.71
N PRO A 172 -37.98 -4.94 31.09
CA PRO A 172 -39.02 -3.94 31.34
C PRO A 172 -39.66 -4.03 32.73
N SER A 173 -39.45 -5.13 33.48
CA SER A 173 -40.13 -5.39 34.77
C SER A 173 -39.43 -4.80 36.01
N SER A 174 -38.20 -4.30 35.87
CA SER A 174 -37.42 -3.74 36.98
C SER A 174 -37.54 -2.22 37.02
N ASN A 175 -38.24 -1.70 38.03
CA ASN A 175 -38.39 -0.27 38.30
C ASN A 175 -37.11 0.37 38.92
N SER A 176 -35.94 -0.19 38.62
CA SER A 176 -34.65 0.22 39.16
C SER A 176 -33.69 0.56 38.02
N ASN A 177 -32.86 1.58 38.22
CA ASN A 177 -31.78 2.00 37.31
C ASN A 177 -30.65 0.93 37.12
N TYR A 178 -30.95 -0.35 37.40
CA TYR A 178 -30.00 -1.45 37.57
C TYR A 178 -30.04 -2.49 36.43
N SER A 179 -30.88 -2.29 35.41
CA SER A 179 -31.33 -3.37 34.51
C SER A 179 -30.90 -3.26 33.05
N ASN A 180 -29.90 -2.41 32.78
CA ASN A 180 -29.22 -2.37 31.49
C ASN A 180 -27.81 -2.93 31.71
N TYR A 181 -27.65 -4.24 31.59
CA TYR A 181 -26.31 -4.82 31.58
C TYR A 181 -25.68 -4.53 30.22
N VAL A 182 -24.57 -3.79 30.21
CA VAL A 182 -23.77 -3.57 29.00
C VAL A 182 -22.37 -4.10 29.30
N GLN A 183 -22.10 -5.33 28.86
CA GLN A 183 -20.78 -5.94 28.97
C GLN A 183 -20.11 -5.97 27.60
N THR A 184 -18.81 -5.68 27.60
CA THR A 184 -17.98 -5.72 26.39
C THR A 184 -17.23 -7.04 26.38
N TYR A 185 -17.41 -7.80 25.31
CA TYR A 185 -16.76 -9.09 25.11
C TYR A 185 -15.73 -9.03 24.00
N SER A 186 -14.87 -10.02 23.95
CA SER A 186 -13.84 -10.17 22.92
C SER A 186 -13.60 -11.63 22.68
N ASP A 187 -14.00 -12.11 21.51
CA ASP A 187 -14.00 -13.52 21.18
C ASP A 187 -13.23 -13.80 19.90
N TYR A 188 -12.76 -15.03 19.82
CA TYR A 188 -12.15 -15.56 18.62
C TYR A 188 -13.18 -15.60 17.50
N LEU A 189 -12.87 -15.06 16.33
CA LEU A 189 -13.86 -14.88 15.25
C LEU A 189 -13.65 -15.86 14.09
N TYR A 190 -12.44 -15.96 13.53
CA TYR A 190 -12.06 -16.92 12.48
C TYR A 190 -10.58 -16.83 12.09
N GLU A 191 -10.07 -17.93 11.51
CA GLU A 191 -8.85 -18.00 10.74
C GLU A 191 -9.12 -17.71 9.26
N SER A 192 -8.08 -17.32 8.54
CA SER A 192 -8.15 -17.21 7.09
C SER A 192 -6.82 -17.52 6.40
N LEU A 193 -6.91 -18.09 5.20
CA LEU A 193 -5.78 -18.40 4.32
C LEU A 193 -5.92 -17.52 3.08
N PRO A 194 -5.31 -16.33 3.06
CA PRO A 194 -5.23 -15.51 1.85
C PRO A 194 -4.33 -16.19 0.82
N LEU A 195 -4.79 -16.27 -0.43
CA LEU A 195 -3.98 -16.50 -1.63
C LEU A 195 -4.02 -15.23 -2.48
N PHE A 196 -2.87 -14.70 -2.89
CA PHE A 196 -2.81 -13.37 -3.48
C PHE A 196 -1.69 -13.18 -4.50
N LEU A 197 -1.93 -12.25 -5.42
CA LEU A 197 -0.92 -11.57 -6.21
C LEU A 197 -0.35 -10.43 -5.36
N ASP A 198 0.97 -10.38 -5.23
CA ASP A 198 1.72 -9.34 -4.53
C ASP A 198 2.38 -8.43 -5.56
N LEU A 199 1.99 -7.16 -5.56
CA LEU A 199 2.54 -6.12 -6.43
C LEU A 199 3.22 -5.08 -5.56
N ARG A 200 4.48 -4.77 -5.86
CA ARG A 200 5.25 -3.81 -5.07
C ARG A 200 6.09 -2.90 -5.95
N TYR A 201 6.07 -1.61 -5.61
CA TYR A 201 6.90 -0.59 -6.21
C TYR A 201 7.80 0.05 -5.13
N ASP A 202 9.07 -0.32 -5.11
CA ASP A 202 10.13 0.35 -4.36
C ASP A 202 10.59 1.60 -5.13
N LEU A 203 10.68 2.77 -4.49
CA LEU A 203 11.11 4.01 -5.17
C LEU A 203 12.55 3.93 -5.69
N ASP A 204 13.42 3.24 -4.96
CA ASP A 204 14.80 2.93 -5.32
C ASP A 204 15.33 1.76 -4.50
N ILE A 205 15.21 0.52 -4.99
CA ILE A 205 15.65 -0.66 -4.24
C ILE A 205 17.17 -0.73 -3.98
N ALA A 206 17.96 0.04 -4.74
CA ALA A 206 19.42 0.07 -4.58
C ALA A 206 19.88 1.02 -3.46
N ALA A 207 18.99 1.90 -2.99
CA ALA A 207 19.26 2.74 -1.83
C ALA A 207 19.31 1.89 -0.55
N LYS A 208 20.08 2.34 0.45
CA LYS A 208 20.14 1.67 1.77
C LYS A 208 18.75 1.62 2.42
N THR A 209 18.01 2.72 2.34
CA THR A 209 16.63 2.81 2.79
C THR A 209 15.78 3.41 1.67
N THR A 210 14.63 2.81 1.39
CA THR A 210 13.76 3.21 0.29
C THR A 210 12.28 3.09 0.66
N PRO A 211 11.45 4.10 0.36
CA PRO A 211 10.01 3.96 0.48
C PRO A 211 9.46 2.96 -0.55
N TYR A 212 8.34 2.32 -0.23
CA TYR A 212 7.61 1.46 -1.15
C TYR A 212 6.11 1.69 -1.07
N ILE A 213 5.44 1.36 -2.17
CA ILE A 213 3.99 1.20 -2.26
C ILE A 213 3.73 -0.26 -2.66
N GLY A 214 2.82 -0.91 -1.97
CA GLY A 214 2.44 -2.30 -2.22
C GLY A 214 0.93 -2.46 -2.40
N LEU A 215 0.55 -3.55 -3.05
CA LEU A 215 -0.82 -3.95 -3.21
C LEU A 215 -0.89 -5.47 -3.30
N LYS A 216 -1.61 -6.09 -2.37
CA LYS A 216 -1.97 -7.50 -2.44
C LYS A 216 -3.42 -7.62 -2.87
N ILE A 217 -3.66 -8.40 -3.92
CA ILE A 217 -5.00 -8.68 -4.46
C ILE A 217 -5.19 -10.18 -4.55
N GLY A 218 -6.32 -10.69 -4.07
CA GLY A 218 -6.58 -12.11 -4.15
C GLY A 218 -7.88 -12.53 -3.48
N TYR A 219 -7.85 -13.71 -2.88
CA TYR A 219 -8.99 -14.29 -2.20
C TYR A 219 -8.56 -14.87 -0.86
N GLN A 220 -9.33 -14.60 0.19
CA GLN A 220 -9.12 -15.16 1.52
C GLN A 220 -10.17 -16.22 1.80
N PHE A 221 -9.71 -17.45 1.95
CA PHE A 221 -10.52 -18.56 2.44
C PHE A 221 -10.67 -18.43 3.95
N LEU A 222 -11.88 -18.58 4.46
CA LEU A 222 -12.20 -18.54 5.88
C LEU A 222 -12.29 -19.98 6.39
N PHE A 223 -11.79 -20.23 7.60
CA PHE A 223 -11.95 -21.52 8.31
C PHE A 223 -11.83 -21.27 9.81
N GLY A 224 -12.31 -22.23 10.61
CA GLY A 224 -12.28 -22.14 12.07
C GLY A 224 -13.24 -21.11 12.67
N GLY A 225 -14.34 -20.81 11.97
CA GLY A 225 -15.57 -20.32 12.59
C GLY A 225 -16.42 -21.47 13.13
N CYS A 226 -17.56 -21.15 13.76
CA CYS A 226 -18.58 -22.14 14.07
C CYS A 226 -19.18 -22.66 12.75
N GLU A 227 -18.97 -23.94 12.44
CA GLU A 227 -19.48 -24.58 11.23
C GLU A 227 -20.78 -25.34 11.54
N GLY A 228 -21.81 -25.16 10.70
CA GLY A 228 -23.05 -25.93 10.82
C GLY A 228 -24.07 -25.34 11.82
N GLU A 229 -24.49 -26.14 12.80
CA GLU A 229 -25.49 -25.75 13.81
C GLU A 229 -24.88 -25.06 15.05
N ASP A 230 -23.57 -24.86 15.08
CA ASP A 230 -22.92 -24.17 16.19
C ASP A 230 -23.07 -22.65 16.05
N TYR A 231 -23.64 -22.01 17.07
CA TYR A 231 -23.74 -20.54 17.12
C TYR A 231 -22.39 -19.91 17.49
N PHE A 232 -22.10 -18.75 16.92
CA PHE A 232 -20.92 -17.93 17.22
C PHE A 232 -20.99 -17.30 18.62
N MET A 233 -22.17 -16.84 19.03
CA MET A 233 -22.45 -16.41 20.40
C MET A 233 -23.94 -16.56 20.67
N SER A 234 -24.30 -16.69 21.95
CA SER A 234 -25.69 -16.53 22.38
C SER A 234 -25.77 -15.53 23.52
N VAL A 235 -26.81 -14.70 23.48
CA VAL A 235 -27.20 -13.82 24.57
C VAL A 235 -28.51 -14.38 25.11
N TYR A 236 -28.62 -14.65 26.41
CA TYR A 236 -29.82 -15.23 26.99
C TYR A 236 -30.30 -14.48 28.24
N ASP A 237 -31.60 -14.55 28.51
CA ASP A 237 -32.21 -14.24 29.80
C ASP A 237 -33.04 -15.42 30.30
N SER A 238 -33.92 -15.21 31.29
CA SER A 238 -34.71 -16.30 31.88
C SER A 238 -35.73 -16.93 30.92
N ASN A 239 -36.13 -16.23 29.87
CA ASN A 239 -37.24 -16.60 28.97
C ASN A 239 -36.91 -16.49 27.49
N ASN A 240 -35.81 -15.82 27.13
CA ASN A 240 -35.44 -15.54 25.76
C ASN A 240 -33.95 -15.84 25.51
N GLU A 241 -33.61 -16.24 24.29
CA GLU A 241 -32.24 -16.44 23.83
C GLU A 241 -32.09 -15.92 22.40
N LEU A 242 -31.03 -15.16 22.14
CA LEU A 242 -30.62 -14.73 20.82
C LEU A 242 -29.32 -15.44 20.46
N GLU A 243 -29.41 -16.40 19.54
CA GLU A 243 -28.26 -17.08 18.96
C GLU A 243 -27.82 -16.38 17.68
N LEU A 244 -26.52 -16.14 17.53
CA LEU A 244 -25.94 -15.55 16.33
C LEU A 244 -25.06 -16.55 15.61
N TYR A 245 -25.23 -16.65 14.30
CA TYR A 245 -24.53 -17.57 13.44
C TYR A 245 -23.75 -16.82 12.35
N THR A 246 -22.71 -17.46 11.82
CA THR A 246 -21.93 -16.94 10.71
C THR A 246 -21.79 -17.96 9.60
N ASP A 247 -22.09 -17.58 8.36
CA ASP A 247 -21.70 -18.38 7.20
C ASP A 247 -20.28 -18.01 6.75
N ASP A 248 -19.42 -19.02 6.59
CA ASP A 248 -18.08 -18.86 6.04
C ASP A 248 -18.14 -18.60 4.54
N VAL A 249 -18.33 -17.33 4.18
CA VAL A 249 -18.23 -16.86 2.80
C VAL A 249 -16.85 -16.25 2.63
N GLY A 250 -15.95 -16.97 1.95
CA GLY A 250 -14.63 -16.43 1.59
C GLY A 250 -14.74 -15.04 0.95
N ALA A 251 -13.71 -14.23 1.09
CA ALA A 251 -13.77 -12.81 0.74
C ALA A 251 -12.69 -12.44 -0.28
N PHE A 252 -12.98 -11.43 -1.10
CA PHE A 252 -11.95 -10.79 -1.91
C PHE A 252 -10.93 -10.11 -0.98
N LEU A 253 -9.64 -10.34 -1.23
CA LEU A 253 -8.55 -9.65 -0.57
C LEU A 253 -8.15 -8.44 -1.41
N PHE A 254 -8.26 -7.26 -0.82
CA PHE A 254 -7.68 -6.03 -1.35
C PHE A 254 -6.92 -5.32 -0.24
N GLN A 255 -5.60 -5.39 -0.30
CA GLN A 255 -4.72 -4.90 0.75
C GLN A 255 -3.64 -3.98 0.18
N PRO A 256 -3.95 -2.68 -0.02
CA PRO A 256 -2.95 -1.67 -0.28
C PRO A 256 -2.03 -1.49 0.92
N SER A 257 -0.76 -1.16 0.66
CA SER A 257 0.23 -0.89 1.67
C SER A 257 1.21 0.21 1.26
N ILE A 258 1.76 0.88 2.26
CA ILE A 258 2.88 1.81 2.11
C ILE A 258 3.90 1.54 3.20
N GLY A 259 5.17 1.78 2.94
CA GLY A 259 6.18 1.59 3.96
C GLY A 259 7.57 1.96 3.51
N PHE A 260 8.55 1.50 4.29
CA PHE A 260 9.97 1.66 4.01
C PHE A 260 10.68 0.32 4.13
N ARG A 261 11.65 0.13 3.25
CA ARG A 261 12.61 -0.97 3.30
C ARG A 261 13.97 -0.43 3.68
N THR A 262 14.68 -1.14 4.56
CA THR A 262 16.11 -0.94 4.81
C THR A 262 16.87 -2.21 4.45
N SER A 263 17.80 -2.09 3.51
CA SER A 263 18.72 -3.17 3.13
C SER A 263 19.59 -3.57 4.33
N LEU A 264 19.75 -4.87 4.57
CA LEU A 264 20.68 -5.43 5.56
C LEU A 264 21.98 -5.95 4.90
N GLY A 265 22.14 -5.71 3.59
CA GLY A 265 23.27 -6.16 2.79
C GLY A 265 22.92 -6.20 1.31
N LYS A 266 23.62 -7.03 0.52
CA LYS A 266 23.39 -7.11 -0.93
C LYS A 266 22.11 -7.86 -1.32
N LYS A 267 21.62 -8.76 -0.46
CA LYS A 267 20.51 -9.68 -0.79
C LYS A 267 19.29 -9.48 0.11
N ALA A 268 19.49 -9.28 1.41
CA ALA A 268 18.40 -9.18 2.37
C ALA A 268 18.03 -7.74 2.76
N GLY A 269 16.80 -7.57 3.25
CA GLY A 269 16.26 -6.32 3.78
C GLY A 269 15.18 -6.56 4.83
N ILE A 270 14.98 -5.55 5.68
CA ILE A 270 13.87 -5.46 6.61
C ILE A 270 12.93 -4.34 6.18
N ASN A 271 11.64 -4.52 6.40
CA ASN A 271 10.59 -3.64 5.94
C ASN A 271 9.64 -3.34 7.09
N PHE A 272 9.20 -2.09 7.15
CA PHE A 272 8.14 -1.63 8.04
C PHE A 272 7.10 -0.93 7.20
N GLY A 273 5.82 -1.21 7.42
CA GLY A 273 4.76 -0.56 6.65
C GLY A 273 3.40 -0.61 7.33
N LEU A 274 2.48 0.17 6.77
CA LEU A 274 1.07 0.15 7.10
C LEU A 274 0.30 -0.43 5.92
N SER A 275 -0.68 -1.28 6.20
CA SER A 275 -1.55 -1.87 5.20
C SER A 275 -2.99 -1.83 5.68
N TYR A 276 -3.93 -1.76 4.75
CA TYR A 276 -5.36 -1.79 5.08
C TYR A 276 -5.99 -2.95 4.34
N ASN A 277 -6.50 -3.95 5.07
CA ASN A 277 -7.24 -5.05 4.45
C ASN A 277 -8.73 -4.68 4.41
N ILE A 278 -9.24 -4.43 3.20
CA ILE A 278 -10.67 -4.26 2.95
C ILE A 278 -11.30 -5.64 2.99
N ARG A 279 -11.97 -6.00 4.09
CA ARG A 279 -12.69 -7.27 4.17
C ARG A 279 -14.05 -7.15 3.50
N GLN A 280 -14.38 -8.16 2.70
CA GLN A 280 -15.75 -8.44 2.34
C GLN A 280 -16.43 -9.33 3.41
N PRO A 281 -17.76 -9.25 3.53
CA PRO A 281 -18.46 -9.58 4.77
C PRO A 281 -18.68 -11.07 5.01
N LYS A 282 -18.63 -11.49 6.28
CA LYS A 282 -19.38 -12.67 6.74
C LYS A 282 -20.88 -12.36 6.71
N LYS A 283 -21.68 -13.33 6.27
CA LYS A 283 -23.14 -13.24 6.41
C LYS A 283 -23.47 -13.53 7.87
N LEU A 284 -24.15 -12.60 8.53
CA LEU A 284 -24.60 -12.76 9.91
C LEU A 284 -26.10 -13.01 9.88
N TYR A 285 -26.52 -14.09 10.50
CA TYR A 285 -27.92 -14.35 10.78
C TYR A 285 -28.08 -14.73 12.25
N GLY A 286 -29.29 -14.63 12.78
CA GLY A 286 -29.58 -15.07 14.12
C GLY A 286 -30.92 -15.75 14.23
N ILE A 287 -31.11 -16.44 15.34
CA ILE A 287 -32.36 -17.07 15.72
C ILE A 287 -32.70 -16.52 17.11
N TYR A 288 -33.86 -15.89 17.22
CA TYR A 288 -34.38 -15.40 18.49
C TYR A 288 -35.44 -16.37 19.02
N HIS A 289 -35.09 -17.05 20.09
CA HIS A 289 -35.95 -17.94 20.85
C HIS A 289 -36.66 -17.14 21.94
N TYR A 290 -37.99 -17.20 22.00
CA TYR A 290 -38.74 -16.53 23.05
C TYR A 290 -40.00 -17.31 23.47
N ASN A 291 -40.30 -17.22 24.75
CA ASN A 291 -41.48 -17.83 25.35
C ASN A 291 -42.64 -16.83 25.43
N GLN A 292 -43.81 -17.23 24.94
CA GLN A 292 -45.04 -16.46 25.05
C GLN A 292 -46.10 -17.24 25.84
N LEU A 293 -46.85 -16.56 26.69
CA LEU A 293 -47.99 -17.17 27.39
C LEU A 293 -49.18 -17.30 26.42
N GLY A 294 -49.67 -18.52 26.23
CA GLY A 294 -50.92 -18.80 25.53
C GLY A 294 -52.14 -18.31 26.30
N GLN A 295 -53.27 -18.12 25.60
CA GLN A 295 -54.52 -17.69 26.22
C GLN A 295 -55.06 -18.69 27.26
N ASP A 296 -54.59 -19.94 27.20
CA ASP A 296 -54.89 -21.04 28.11
C ASP A 296 -53.86 -21.18 29.25
N GLY A 297 -52.88 -20.28 29.34
CA GLY A 297 -51.79 -20.32 30.33
C GLY A 297 -50.65 -21.28 29.97
N SER A 298 -50.67 -21.90 28.79
CA SER A 298 -49.54 -22.70 28.29
C SER A 298 -48.34 -21.81 27.91
N ILE A 299 -47.12 -22.36 27.97
CA ILE A 299 -45.93 -21.70 27.44
C ILE A 299 -45.76 -22.13 25.97
N ILE A 300 -45.74 -21.15 25.07
CA ILE A 300 -45.50 -21.33 23.64
C ILE A 300 -44.07 -20.88 23.35
N ASN A 301 -43.25 -21.80 22.86
CA ASN A 301 -41.89 -21.50 22.40
C ASN A 301 -41.94 -21.06 20.94
N ASN A 302 -41.33 -19.92 20.62
CA ASN A 302 -41.28 -19.38 19.27
C ASN A 302 -39.83 -19.11 18.85
N ASP A 303 -39.57 -19.28 17.56
CA ASP A 303 -38.27 -19.02 16.95
C ASP A 303 -38.43 -18.00 15.80
N GLU A 304 -37.67 -16.91 15.84
CA GLU A 304 -37.63 -15.92 14.77
C GLU A 304 -36.24 -15.89 14.12
N ARG A 305 -36.18 -16.24 12.83
CA ARG A 305 -34.93 -16.17 12.05
C ARG A 305 -34.74 -14.78 11.45
N MET A 306 -33.57 -14.20 11.69
CA MET A 306 -33.23 -12.83 11.30
C MET A 306 -31.98 -12.82 10.41
N ASP A 307 -31.98 -12.06 9.30
CA ASP A 307 -30.81 -11.84 8.45
C ASP A 307 -30.27 -10.42 8.71
N PHE A 308 -29.10 -10.34 9.33
CA PHE A 308 -28.45 -9.08 9.69
C PHE A 308 -27.54 -8.56 8.57
N GLY A 309 -27.51 -9.24 7.43
CA GLY A 309 -26.72 -8.87 6.28
C GLY A 309 -25.24 -9.07 6.53
N LYS A 310 -24.46 -8.02 6.27
CA LYS A 310 -23.04 -8.11 5.94
C LYS A 310 -22.25 -7.01 6.63
N SER A 311 -21.26 -7.38 7.46
CA SER A 311 -20.28 -6.44 8.05
C SER A 311 -19.16 -6.04 7.09
N TYR A 312 -18.90 -4.73 6.93
CA TYR A 312 -17.86 -4.18 6.06
C TYR A 312 -16.62 -3.68 6.83
N SER A 313 -16.31 -4.26 7.99
CA SER A 313 -15.19 -3.78 8.79
C SER A 313 -13.84 -4.10 8.15
N GLY A 314 -13.04 -3.07 7.87
CA GLY A 314 -11.65 -3.25 7.44
C GLY A 314 -10.67 -3.22 8.61
N VAL A 315 -9.44 -3.65 8.37
CA VAL A 315 -8.40 -3.66 9.41
C VAL A 315 -7.17 -2.90 8.94
N LEU A 316 -6.74 -1.93 9.74
CA LEU A 316 -5.47 -1.25 9.57
C LEU A 316 -4.39 -2.04 10.32
N MET A 317 -3.35 -2.44 9.60
CA MET A 317 -2.31 -3.34 10.09
C MET A 317 -0.93 -2.69 9.98
N PHE A 318 -0.14 -2.87 11.02
CA PHE A 318 1.30 -2.69 10.97
C PHE A 318 1.96 -3.96 10.46
N ASN A 319 2.93 -3.82 9.57
CA ASN A 319 3.59 -4.93 8.89
C ASN A 319 5.10 -4.82 9.15
N ILE A 320 5.69 -5.93 9.58
CA ILE A 320 7.13 -6.13 9.67
C ILE A 320 7.46 -7.27 8.71
N SER A 321 8.30 -7.02 7.70
CA SER A 321 8.67 -8.08 6.76
C SER A 321 10.16 -8.15 6.46
N PHE A 322 10.63 -9.36 6.22
CA PHE A 322 11.99 -9.67 5.79
C PHE A 322 11.94 -10.09 4.33
N ASP A 323 12.86 -9.54 3.53
CA ASP A 323 13.06 -9.97 2.16
C ASP A 323 14.48 -10.47 1.91
N TYR A 324 14.62 -11.32 0.89
CA TYR A 324 15.88 -11.92 0.46
C TYR A 324 15.93 -12.13 -1.05
#